data_AF-A0A800EYX5-F1
#
_entry.id   AF-A0A800EYX5-F1
#
_cell.length_a   1.000
_cell.length_b   1.000
_cell.length_c   1.000
_cell.angle_alpha   90.00
_cell.angle_beta   90.00
_cell.angle_gamma   90.00
#
_symmetry.space_group_name_H-M   'P 1'
#
loop_
_entity.id
_entity.type
_entity.pdbx_description
1 polymer ?
#
loop_
_entity_poly.entity_id
_entity_poly.type
_entity_poly.pdbx_seq_one_letter_code
_entity_poly.pdbx_strand_id
1 'polypeptide(L)'
;MPRIHVLGAGTPTPTPTRFGTAYVVEVDGEFIMFDCGPAATHKLVQAGMFPTEIDNLFFTHHHFDHDVDYPCFLLTRWDQSIGKENDLKVFGPTLTESITDKLIGPDGAFTHDWKARVNHPLSQNVYVNRGGKLPRKPPSVDARDVGVGTVLTTKKWEVTSAPAEHVQPYLDSLAYRMDTTSGSVVFTGDTQPCQSVIDLAKGADALVCMCWDD
;
A
#
# COMPACT_ATOMS: atom_id res chain seq x y z
N MET A 1 -14.10 10.87 12.48
CA MET A 1 -12.66 10.78 12.81
C MET A 1 -12.12 9.55 12.12
N PRO A 2 -10.99 9.66 11.41
CA PRO A 2 -10.33 8.52 10.80
C PRO A 2 -9.93 7.49 11.88
N ARG A 3 -10.03 6.20 11.56
CA ARG A 3 -9.53 5.10 12.40
C ARG A 3 -8.28 4.52 11.77
N ILE A 4 -7.22 4.34 12.56
CA ILE A 4 -5.97 3.74 12.11
C ILE A 4 -5.93 2.29 12.60
N HIS A 5 -5.84 1.36 11.67
CA HIS A 5 -5.59 -0.05 11.92
C HIS A 5 -4.09 -0.32 11.76
N VAL A 6 -3.44 -0.72 12.85
CA VAL A 6 -2.02 -1.09 12.82
C VAL A 6 -1.90 -2.56 12.49
N LEU A 7 -1.54 -2.88 11.25
CA LEU A 7 -1.32 -4.25 10.79
C LEU A 7 0.12 -4.69 11.08
N GLY A 8 1.09 -3.78 11.01
CA GLY A 8 2.50 -4.03 11.28
C GLY A 8 3.18 -2.78 11.82
N ALA A 9 3.91 -2.95 12.93
CA ALA A 9 4.67 -1.90 13.61
C ALA A 9 5.95 -2.49 14.23
N GLY A 10 6.63 -3.32 13.44
CA GLY A 10 7.94 -3.89 13.73
C GLY A 10 9.03 -3.25 12.87
N THR A 11 10.12 -3.97 12.68
CA THR A 11 11.30 -3.55 11.91
C THR A 11 11.65 -4.64 10.88
N PRO A 12 12.78 -4.56 10.14
CA PRO A 12 13.22 -5.64 9.28
C PRO A 12 13.40 -6.98 10.00
N THR A 13 13.68 -6.94 11.32
CA THR A 13 13.83 -8.14 12.13
C THR A 13 12.46 -8.66 12.57
N PRO A 14 12.03 -9.85 12.11
CA PRO A 14 10.77 -10.42 12.57
C PRO A 14 10.88 -10.82 14.04
N THR A 15 9.83 -10.52 14.80
CA THR A 15 9.62 -11.06 16.14
C THR A 15 8.38 -11.96 16.14
N PRO A 16 8.14 -12.78 17.17
CA PRO A 16 6.94 -13.62 17.23
C PRO A 16 5.61 -12.85 17.13
N THR A 17 5.61 -11.55 17.43
CA THR A 17 4.39 -10.72 17.51
C THR A 17 4.42 -9.46 16.65
N ARG A 18 5.55 -9.13 16.03
CA ARG A 18 5.71 -7.92 15.19
C ARG A 18 6.49 -8.24 13.93
N PHE A 19 5.95 -7.75 12.82
CA PHE A 19 6.54 -7.78 11.48
C PHE A 19 6.68 -6.34 11.00
N GLY A 20 7.35 -6.16 9.85
CA GLY A 20 7.48 -4.86 9.21
C GLY A 20 6.15 -4.15 8.91
N THR A 21 6.30 -2.91 8.48
CA THR A 21 5.30 -1.84 8.51
C THR A 21 4.10 -2.10 7.59
N ALA A 22 2.90 -1.89 8.13
CA ALA A 22 1.67 -1.79 7.35
C ALA A 22 0.55 -1.15 8.20
N TYR A 23 -0.15 -0.17 7.63
CA TYR A 23 -1.26 0.53 8.28
C TYR A 23 -2.45 0.63 7.32
N VAL A 24 -3.67 0.69 7.87
CA VAL A 24 -4.87 1.07 7.12
C VAL A 24 -5.58 2.21 7.82
N VAL A 25 -5.88 3.27 7.07
CA VAL A 25 -6.77 4.35 7.50
C VAL A 25 -8.17 4.04 6.98
N GLU A 26 -9.11 3.83 7.90
CA GLU A 26 -10.54 3.74 7.62
C GLU A 26 -11.17 5.14 7.79
N VAL A 27 -11.69 5.69 6.71
CA VAL A 27 -12.36 6.99 6.72
C VAL A 27 -13.50 7.02 5.70
N ASP A 28 -14.69 7.49 6.12
CA ASP A 28 -15.87 7.67 5.26
C ASP A 28 -16.23 6.45 4.40
N GLY A 29 -16.05 5.25 4.97
CA GLY A 29 -16.31 3.96 4.33
C GLY A 29 -15.24 3.49 3.34
N GLU A 30 -14.10 4.16 3.28
CA GLU A 30 -12.95 3.80 2.44
C GLU A 30 -11.80 3.30 3.32
N PHE A 31 -11.03 2.34 2.78
CA PHE A 31 -9.82 1.82 3.40
C PHE A 31 -8.61 2.20 2.55
N ILE A 32 -7.70 2.97 3.14
CA ILE A 32 -6.48 3.45 2.50
C ILE A 32 -5.29 2.81 3.20
N MET A 33 -4.42 2.15 2.44
CA MET A 33 -3.28 1.41 3.00
C MET A 33 -1.98 2.21 2.88
N PHE A 34 -1.16 2.18 3.93
CA PHE A 34 0.19 2.75 3.94
C PHE A 34 1.18 1.64 4.29
N ASP A 35 2.12 1.41 3.38
CA ASP A 35 3.07 0.28 3.35
C ASP A 35 2.40 -1.11 3.32
N CYS A 36 3.14 -2.09 2.81
CA CYS A 36 2.74 -3.48 2.63
C CYS A 36 3.89 -4.44 3.01
N GLY A 37 4.41 -4.28 4.24
CA GLY A 37 5.44 -5.11 4.82
C GLY A 37 5.03 -6.57 5.09
N PRO A 38 5.92 -7.40 5.66
CA PRO A 38 5.72 -8.84 5.81
C PRO A 38 4.37 -9.21 6.44
N ALA A 39 3.68 -10.14 5.78
CA ALA A 39 2.37 -10.66 6.17
C ALA A 39 1.24 -9.61 6.25
N ALA A 40 1.39 -8.43 5.64
CA ALA A 40 0.35 -7.40 5.61
C ALA A 40 -0.99 -7.94 5.09
N THR A 41 -1.00 -8.73 4.01
CA THR A 41 -2.20 -9.35 3.41
C THR A 41 -2.92 -10.26 4.41
N HIS A 42 -2.17 -11.10 5.13
CA HIS A 42 -2.73 -11.99 6.14
C HIS A 42 -3.31 -11.20 7.31
N LYS A 43 -2.57 -10.22 7.81
CA LYS A 43 -2.97 -9.39 8.97
C LYS A 43 -4.14 -8.47 8.63
N LEU A 44 -4.26 -8.01 7.39
CA LEU A 44 -5.43 -7.29 6.88
C LEU A 44 -6.69 -8.13 7.04
N VAL A 45 -6.65 -9.39 6.56
CA VAL A 45 -7.76 -10.35 6.70
C VAL A 45 -8.03 -10.69 8.17
N GLN A 46 -6.99 -10.85 8.98
CA GLN A 46 -7.13 -11.08 10.42
C GLN A 46 -7.82 -9.90 11.13
N ALA A 47 -7.59 -8.66 10.67
CA ALA A 47 -8.24 -7.45 11.16
C ALA A 47 -9.69 -7.30 10.64
N GLY A 48 -10.19 -8.23 9.84
CA GLY A 48 -11.56 -8.23 9.31
C GLY A 48 -11.74 -7.40 8.04
N MET A 49 -10.66 -6.95 7.40
CA MET A 49 -10.66 -6.23 6.12
C MET A 49 -10.20 -7.16 5.00
N PHE A 50 -10.67 -6.94 3.78
CA PHE A 50 -10.33 -7.78 2.63
C PHE A 50 -9.52 -7.00 1.58
N PRO A 51 -8.56 -7.62 0.86
CA PRO A 51 -7.71 -6.92 -0.11
C PRO A 51 -8.48 -6.15 -1.20
N THR A 52 -9.67 -6.61 -1.57
CA THR A 52 -10.54 -5.94 -2.57
C THR A 52 -11.15 -4.63 -2.08
N GLU A 53 -11.11 -4.35 -0.77
CA GLU A 53 -11.63 -3.12 -0.18
C GLU A 53 -10.58 -1.98 -0.19
N ILE A 54 -9.33 -2.30 -0.51
CA ILE A 54 -8.24 -1.33 -0.62
C ILE A 54 -8.14 -0.86 -2.07
N ASP A 55 -8.41 0.42 -2.30
CA ASP A 55 -8.29 1.05 -3.62
C ASP A 55 -7.05 1.92 -3.77
N ASN A 56 -6.47 2.37 -2.66
CA ASN A 56 -5.28 3.22 -2.64
C ASN A 56 -4.25 2.66 -1.65
N LEU A 57 -3.03 2.45 -2.14
CA LEU A 57 -1.87 2.02 -1.38
C LEU A 57 -0.74 3.03 -1.55
N PHE A 58 -0.12 3.44 -0.45
CA PHE A 58 0.98 4.40 -0.44
C PHE A 58 2.22 3.73 0.18
N PHE A 59 3.34 3.69 -0.54
CA PHE A 59 4.63 3.26 -0.03
C PHE A 59 5.42 4.47 0.43
N THR A 60 5.83 4.47 1.69
CA THR A 60 6.75 5.49 2.23
C THR A 60 8.10 5.38 1.53
N HIS A 61 8.61 4.15 1.38
CA HIS A 61 9.89 3.84 0.78
C HIS A 61 10.01 2.34 0.46
N HIS A 62 11.02 1.96 -0.33
CA HIS A 62 11.18 0.60 -0.87
C HIS A 62 12.16 -0.30 -0.11
N HIS A 63 12.20 -0.20 1.22
CA HIS A 63 12.79 -1.28 2.01
C HIS A 63 11.81 -2.46 2.08
N PHE A 64 12.35 -3.68 2.08
CA PHE A 64 11.54 -4.89 1.99
C PHE A 64 10.54 -5.02 3.14
N ASP A 65 10.86 -4.50 4.33
CA ASP A 65 9.95 -4.54 5.46
C ASP A 65 8.78 -3.56 5.34
N HIS A 66 8.75 -2.74 4.29
CA HIS A 66 7.66 -1.85 3.91
C HIS A 66 6.92 -2.31 2.65
N ASP A 67 7.45 -3.22 1.83
CA ASP A 67 6.79 -3.57 0.56
C ASP A 67 6.86 -5.05 0.13
N VAL A 68 7.55 -5.93 0.87
CA VAL A 68 7.79 -7.32 0.41
C VAL A 68 6.52 -8.14 0.26
N ASP A 69 5.43 -7.79 0.95
CA ASP A 69 4.14 -8.50 0.83
C ASP A 69 3.26 -7.92 -0.28
N TYR A 70 3.69 -6.85 -0.96
CA TYR A 70 2.99 -6.24 -2.09
C TYR A 70 2.59 -7.24 -3.19
N PRO A 71 3.47 -8.14 -3.70
CA PRO A 71 3.06 -9.14 -4.68
C PRO A 71 1.96 -10.07 -4.17
N CYS A 72 2.03 -10.49 -2.90
CA CYS A 72 0.99 -11.32 -2.28
C CYS A 72 -0.33 -10.56 -2.23
N PHE A 73 -0.29 -9.32 -1.76
CA PHE A 73 -1.45 -8.44 -1.64
C PHE A 73 -2.12 -8.19 -3.00
N LEU A 74 -1.37 -7.72 -4.00
CA LEU A 74 -1.92 -7.32 -5.29
C LEU A 74 -2.48 -8.54 -6.06
N LEU A 75 -1.81 -9.69 -6.01
CA LEU A 75 -2.27 -10.91 -6.68
C LEU A 75 -3.49 -11.49 -5.98
N THR A 76 -3.54 -11.42 -4.65
CA THR A 76 -4.73 -11.81 -3.89
C THR A 76 -5.91 -10.91 -4.23
N ARG A 77 -5.71 -9.59 -4.21
CA ARG A 77 -6.73 -8.61 -4.61
C ARG A 77 -7.26 -8.88 -6.01
N TRP A 78 -6.36 -9.04 -6.99
CA TRP A 78 -6.75 -9.36 -8.37
C TRP A 78 -7.44 -10.72 -8.49
N ASP A 79 -6.99 -11.76 -7.76
CA ASP A 79 -7.59 -13.08 -7.88
C ASP A 79 -9.01 -13.13 -7.32
N GLN A 80 -9.28 -12.38 -6.25
CA GLN A 80 -10.59 -12.32 -5.62
C GLN A 80 -11.53 -11.31 -6.27
N SER A 81 -11.02 -10.35 -7.04
CA SER A 81 -11.85 -9.41 -7.79
C SER A 81 -12.71 -10.12 -8.83
N ILE A 82 -13.97 -9.70 -8.92
CA ILE A 82 -14.92 -10.15 -9.96
C ILE A 82 -15.19 -9.07 -11.01
N GLY A 83 -14.43 -7.97 -10.97
CA GLY A 83 -14.52 -6.83 -11.89
C GLY A 83 -15.58 -5.80 -11.50
N LYS A 84 -15.94 -5.74 -10.21
CA LYS A 84 -16.82 -4.68 -9.64
C LYS A 84 -16.06 -3.66 -8.82
N GLU A 85 -14.89 -4.05 -8.34
CA GLU A 85 -13.97 -3.25 -7.55
C GLU A 85 -13.33 -2.17 -8.42
N ASN A 86 -12.86 -1.08 -7.81
CA ASN A 86 -12.06 -0.09 -8.52
C ASN A 86 -10.67 -0.66 -8.86
N ASP A 87 -9.99 -0.02 -9.81
CA ASP A 87 -8.59 -0.31 -10.07
C ASP A 87 -7.74 0.08 -8.84
N LEU A 88 -6.77 -0.76 -8.49
CA LEU A 88 -5.83 -0.46 -7.41
C LEU A 88 -4.90 0.66 -7.87
N LYS A 89 -4.83 1.74 -7.09
CA LYS A 89 -3.85 2.81 -7.26
C LYS A 89 -2.73 2.64 -6.26
N VAL A 90 -1.50 2.70 -6.74
CA VAL A 90 -0.30 2.58 -5.89
C VAL A 90 0.57 3.80 -6.09
N PHE A 91 0.93 4.44 -4.99
CA PHE A 91 1.77 5.62 -4.99
C PHE A 91 2.98 5.34 -4.11
N GLY A 92 4.14 5.82 -4.52
CA GLY A 92 5.34 5.73 -3.71
C GLY A 92 6.48 6.48 -4.38
N PRO A 93 7.67 6.52 -3.77
CA PRO A 93 8.83 7.15 -4.39
C PRO A 93 9.24 6.45 -5.70
N THR A 94 10.28 6.99 -6.34
CA THR A 94 10.93 6.39 -7.52
C THR A 94 11.05 4.86 -7.37
N LEU A 95 10.74 4.14 -8.45
CA LEU A 95 10.69 2.66 -8.57
C LEU A 95 9.32 2.02 -8.32
N THR A 96 8.32 2.73 -7.79
CA THR A 96 6.97 2.18 -7.57
C THR A 96 6.38 1.58 -8.86
N GLU A 97 6.48 2.30 -9.98
CA GLU A 97 6.05 1.83 -11.30
C GLU A 97 6.88 0.64 -11.77
N SER A 98 8.21 0.73 -11.69
CA SER A 98 9.12 -0.32 -12.14
C SER A 98 8.98 -1.62 -11.34
N ILE A 99 8.79 -1.53 -10.02
CA ILE A 99 8.54 -2.68 -9.15
C ILE A 99 7.24 -3.32 -9.56
N THR A 100 6.16 -2.55 -9.72
CA THR A 100 4.86 -3.08 -10.15
C THR A 100 4.96 -3.81 -11.49
N ASP A 101 5.62 -3.21 -12.50
CA ASP A 101 5.85 -3.86 -13.79
C ASP A 101 6.71 -5.14 -13.67
N LYS A 102 7.78 -5.12 -12.87
CA LYS A 102 8.61 -6.31 -12.62
C LYS A 102 7.88 -7.42 -11.87
N LEU A 103 6.80 -7.11 -11.15
CA LEU A 103 5.97 -8.12 -10.49
C LEU A 103 4.95 -8.73 -11.45
N ILE A 104 4.19 -7.91 -12.18
CA ILE A 104 3.00 -8.36 -12.94
C ILE A 104 2.98 -8.03 -14.43
N GLY A 105 3.95 -7.26 -14.92
CA GLY A 105 4.09 -6.92 -16.34
C GLY A 105 4.30 -8.15 -17.22
N PRO A 106 4.32 -8.03 -18.56
CA PRO A 106 4.39 -9.18 -19.47
C PRO A 106 5.56 -10.16 -19.23
N ASP A 107 6.65 -9.66 -18.66
CA ASP A 107 7.87 -10.41 -18.30
C ASP A 107 8.15 -10.39 -16.78
N GLY A 108 7.17 -9.99 -15.96
CA GLY A 108 7.27 -9.93 -14.51
C GLY A 108 7.39 -11.29 -13.82
N ALA A 109 7.85 -11.27 -12.57
CA ALA A 109 8.11 -12.46 -11.76
C ALA A 109 6.89 -13.38 -11.62
N PHE A 110 5.68 -12.80 -11.57
CA PHE A 110 4.42 -13.53 -11.37
C PHE A 110 3.61 -13.75 -12.65
N THR A 111 4.21 -13.53 -13.81
CA THR A 111 3.50 -13.63 -15.09
C THR A 111 3.04 -15.03 -15.44
N HIS A 112 3.80 -16.04 -15.01
CA HIS A 112 3.41 -17.42 -15.14
C HIS A 112 2.09 -17.73 -14.40
N ASP A 113 1.89 -17.17 -13.19
CA ASP A 113 0.69 -17.40 -12.38
C ASP A 113 -0.54 -16.71 -12.98
N TRP A 114 -0.46 -15.40 -13.25
CA TRP A 114 -1.64 -14.71 -13.76
C TRP A 114 -2.03 -15.19 -15.17
N LYS A 115 -1.07 -15.56 -16.04
CA LYS A 115 -1.38 -16.16 -17.35
C LYS A 115 -2.10 -17.50 -17.19
N ALA A 116 -1.68 -18.35 -16.26
CA ALA A 116 -2.37 -19.61 -15.98
C ALA A 116 -3.81 -19.37 -15.49
N ARG A 117 -4.00 -18.40 -14.59
CA ARG A 117 -5.31 -18.05 -14.02
C ARG A 117 -6.27 -17.39 -15.00
N VAL A 118 -5.76 -16.63 -15.96
CA VAL A 118 -6.56 -16.02 -17.03
C VAL A 118 -7.02 -17.05 -18.06
N ASN A 119 -6.14 -17.98 -18.45
CA ASN A 119 -6.36 -18.82 -19.63
C ASN A 119 -6.82 -20.24 -19.33
N HIS A 120 -6.46 -20.82 -18.18
CA HIS A 120 -6.76 -22.23 -17.91
C HIS A 120 -8.25 -22.42 -17.54
N PRO A 121 -8.98 -23.38 -18.15
CA PRO A 121 -10.41 -23.59 -17.90
C PRO A 121 -10.77 -23.80 -16.42
N LEU A 122 -9.93 -24.52 -15.66
CA LEU A 122 -10.15 -24.71 -14.21
C LEU A 122 -10.22 -23.37 -13.47
N SER A 123 -9.29 -22.46 -13.75
CA SER A 123 -9.22 -21.15 -13.11
C SER A 123 -10.36 -20.23 -13.58
N GLN A 124 -10.74 -20.32 -14.86
CA GLN A 124 -11.89 -19.59 -15.40
C GLN A 124 -13.20 -20.04 -14.74
N ASN A 125 -13.38 -21.35 -14.54
CA ASN A 125 -14.55 -21.89 -13.83
C ASN A 125 -14.62 -21.36 -12.39
N VAL A 126 -13.50 -21.34 -11.66
CA VAL A 126 -13.45 -20.77 -10.29
C VAL A 126 -13.78 -19.27 -10.31
N TYR A 127 -13.28 -18.52 -11.28
CA TYR A 127 -13.59 -17.09 -11.44
C TYR A 127 -15.08 -16.85 -11.72
N VAL A 128 -15.70 -17.63 -12.63
CA VAL A 128 -17.14 -17.55 -12.92
C VAL A 128 -17.99 -17.97 -11.71
N ASN A 129 -17.59 -19.01 -10.98
CA ASN A 129 -18.28 -19.46 -9.77
C ASN A 129 -18.32 -18.39 -8.68
N ARG A 130 -17.29 -17.51 -8.62
CA ARG A 130 -17.28 -16.35 -7.71
C ARG A 130 -18.12 -15.17 -8.22
N GLY A 131 -18.66 -15.23 -9.45
CA GLY A 131 -19.47 -14.18 -10.06
C GLY A 131 -18.75 -13.35 -11.12
N GLY A 132 -17.53 -13.74 -11.51
CA GLY A 132 -16.77 -13.11 -12.59
C GLY A 132 -17.36 -13.36 -13.99
N LYS A 133 -16.98 -12.52 -14.97
CA LYS A 133 -17.41 -12.64 -16.37
C LYS A 133 -16.22 -12.79 -17.29
N LEU A 134 -16.26 -13.80 -18.16
CA LEU A 134 -15.22 -14.01 -19.18
C LEU A 134 -15.34 -12.98 -20.32
N PRO A 135 -14.22 -12.59 -20.96
CA PRO A 135 -12.85 -12.99 -20.66
C PRO A 135 -12.34 -12.36 -19.36
N ARG A 136 -11.61 -13.14 -18.56
CA ARG A 136 -10.95 -12.64 -17.35
C ARG A 136 -9.80 -11.72 -17.74
N LYS A 137 -9.75 -10.52 -17.16
CA LYS A 137 -8.68 -9.55 -17.43
C LYS A 137 -7.40 -9.93 -16.65
N PRO A 138 -6.21 -9.71 -17.23
CA PRO A 138 -4.94 -9.73 -16.48
C PRO A 138 -4.95 -8.72 -15.32
N PRO A 139 -4.04 -8.86 -14.34
CA PRO A 139 -3.87 -7.85 -13.29
C PRO A 139 -3.51 -6.51 -13.91
N SER A 140 -4.11 -5.44 -13.39
CA SER A 140 -3.85 -4.06 -13.80
C SER A 140 -3.84 -3.19 -12.54
N VAL A 141 -2.80 -2.39 -12.41
CA VAL A 141 -2.54 -1.51 -11.27
C VAL A 141 -2.11 -0.15 -11.82
N ASP A 142 -2.71 0.92 -11.33
CA ASP A 142 -2.33 2.30 -11.61
C ASP A 142 -1.24 2.70 -10.61
N ALA A 143 -0.02 2.20 -10.85
CA ALA A 143 1.17 2.54 -10.07
C ALA A 143 1.75 3.87 -10.55
N ARG A 144 2.22 4.71 -9.63
CA ARG A 144 2.81 6.01 -9.93
C ARG A 144 3.98 6.31 -9.02
N ASP A 145 5.11 6.66 -9.62
CA ASP A 145 6.20 7.30 -8.91
C ASP A 145 5.76 8.73 -8.55
N VAL A 146 5.86 9.08 -7.26
CA VAL A 146 5.46 10.39 -6.72
C VAL A 146 6.62 11.02 -5.96
N GLY A 147 6.66 12.35 -6.04
CA GLY A 147 7.63 13.18 -5.31
C GLY A 147 6.96 13.93 -4.17
N VAL A 148 7.57 15.06 -3.79
CA VAL A 148 7.08 15.98 -2.75
C VAL A 148 5.86 16.77 -3.23
N GLY A 149 4.87 16.95 -2.37
CA GLY A 149 3.69 17.79 -2.61
C GLY A 149 2.38 17.01 -2.55
N THR A 150 1.32 17.54 -3.17
CA THR A 150 0.03 16.84 -3.24
C THR A 150 0.12 15.60 -4.11
N VAL A 151 -0.16 14.44 -3.52
CA VAL A 151 -0.10 13.13 -4.18
C VAL A 151 -1.46 12.75 -4.78
N LEU A 152 -2.51 12.90 -3.97
CA LEU A 152 -3.88 12.58 -4.39
C LEU A 152 -4.88 13.43 -3.61
N THR A 153 -5.73 14.14 -4.33
CA THR A 153 -6.89 14.86 -3.79
C THR A 153 -8.17 14.15 -4.21
N THR A 154 -9.04 13.85 -3.25
CA THR A 154 -10.40 13.36 -3.49
C THR A 154 -11.43 14.37 -2.96
N LYS A 155 -12.71 14.03 -3.04
CA LYS A 155 -13.77 14.85 -2.44
C LYS A 155 -13.80 14.79 -0.91
N LYS A 156 -13.17 13.77 -0.30
CA LYS A 156 -13.30 13.46 1.13
C LYS A 156 -11.98 13.64 1.90
N TRP A 157 -10.86 13.44 1.22
CA TRP A 157 -9.52 13.46 1.80
C TRP A 157 -8.46 13.83 0.77
N GLU A 158 -7.31 14.30 1.26
CA GLU A 158 -6.12 14.62 0.48
C GLU A 158 -4.89 13.98 1.12
N VAL A 159 -3.98 13.45 0.31
CA VAL A 159 -2.66 13.00 0.74
C VAL A 159 -1.59 13.92 0.18
N THR A 160 -0.76 14.48 1.06
CA THR A 160 0.44 15.26 0.73
C THR A 160 1.68 14.54 1.23
N SER A 161 2.81 14.73 0.55
CA SER A 161 4.09 14.12 0.89
C SER A 161 5.17 15.18 1.17
N ALA A 162 6.12 14.81 2.02
CA ALA A 162 7.36 15.54 2.26
C ALA A 162 8.54 14.56 2.27
N PRO A 163 9.78 15.02 2.01
CA PRO A 163 10.93 14.13 2.08
C PRO A 163 11.16 13.69 3.53
N ALA A 164 11.33 12.39 3.73
CA ALA A 164 11.88 11.79 4.95
C ALA A 164 13.39 11.62 4.77
N GLU A 165 14.19 11.82 5.83
CA GLU A 165 15.64 11.65 5.78
C GLU A 165 16.02 10.27 6.31
N HIS A 166 16.46 9.37 5.42
CA HIS A 166 16.75 7.97 5.75
C HIS A 166 18.09 7.51 5.16
N VAL A 167 18.06 6.84 4.01
CA VAL A 167 19.26 6.24 3.37
C VAL A 167 19.53 6.81 1.96
N GLN A 168 19.12 8.05 1.71
CA GLN A 168 19.45 8.76 0.49
C GLN A 168 20.99 8.86 0.29
N PRO A 169 21.49 8.88 -0.97
CA PRO A 169 20.75 8.87 -2.23
C PRO A 169 20.46 7.45 -2.77
N TYR A 170 20.63 6.40 -1.96
CA TYR A 170 20.42 5.02 -2.42
C TYR A 170 18.95 4.64 -2.51
N LEU A 171 18.10 5.31 -1.75
CA LEU A 171 16.67 5.05 -1.69
C LEU A 171 15.91 6.32 -1.31
N ASP A 172 14.90 6.65 -2.10
CA ASP A 172 14.01 7.79 -1.85
C ASP A 172 12.98 7.41 -0.78
N SER A 173 12.78 8.29 0.21
CA SER A 173 11.86 8.07 1.33
C SER A 173 10.95 9.28 1.51
N LEU A 174 9.65 9.01 1.68
CA LEU A 174 8.60 10.00 1.84
C LEU A 174 7.85 9.79 3.16
N ALA A 175 7.54 10.89 3.82
CA ALA A 175 6.49 10.96 4.82
C ALA A 175 5.19 11.40 4.15
N TYR A 176 4.05 10.92 4.64
CA TYR A 176 2.73 11.29 4.14
C TYR A 176 1.88 11.92 5.23
N ARG A 177 1.13 12.96 4.86
CA ARG A 177 0.03 13.51 5.63
C ARG A 177 -1.27 13.27 4.89
N MET A 178 -2.25 12.70 5.57
CA MET A 178 -3.61 12.56 5.09
C MET A 178 -4.50 13.51 5.86
N ASP A 179 -5.06 14.50 5.17
CA ASP A 179 -6.08 15.40 5.70
C ASP A 179 -7.47 14.91 5.27
N THR A 180 -8.41 14.88 6.21
CA THR A 180 -9.80 14.46 5.99
C THR A 180 -10.74 15.53 6.52
N THR A 181 -12.04 15.43 6.20
CA THR A 181 -13.06 16.33 6.76
C THR A 181 -13.19 16.27 8.29
N SER A 182 -12.65 15.22 8.93
CA SER A 182 -12.84 14.94 10.36
C SER A 182 -11.55 14.77 11.16
N GLY A 183 -10.40 15.14 10.58
CA GLY A 183 -9.09 15.08 11.23
C GLY A 183 -7.98 14.72 10.25
N SER A 184 -6.75 14.68 10.75
CA SER A 184 -5.52 14.50 9.99
C SER A 184 -4.58 13.50 10.65
N VAL A 185 -3.88 12.71 9.83
CA VAL A 185 -2.87 11.74 10.28
C VAL A 185 -1.61 11.87 9.46
N VAL A 186 -0.46 11.74 10.11
CA VAL A 186 0.86 11.75 9.46
C VAL A 186 1.55 10.42 9.69
N PHE A 187 2.09 9.84 8.63
CA PHE A 187 2.97 8.67 8.65
C PHE A 187 4.36 9.11 8.23
N THR A 188 5.34 8.97 9.12
CA THR A 188 6.69 9.47 8.83
C THR A 188 7.46 8.58 7.85
N GLY A 189 7.06 7.31 7.74
CA GLY A 189 7.97 6.27 7.25
C GLY A 189 9.19 6.16 8.18
N ASP A 190 10.26 5.59 7.65
CA ASP A 190 11.55 5.63 8.31
C ASP A 190 12.21 6.99 8.08
N THR A 191 12.62 7.65 9.16
CA THR A 191 13.32 8.93 9.09
C THR A 191 14.14 9.19 10.34
N GLN A 192 15.32 9.81 10.20
CA GLN A 192 15.90 10.59 11.29
C GLN A 192 15.09 11.88 11.49
N PRO A 193 15.23 12.58 12.63
CA PRO A 193 14.57 13.87 12.83
C PRO A 193 14.99 14.88 11.74
N CYS A 194 14.02 15.38 10.97
CA CYS A 194 14.26 16.33 9.89
C CYS A 194 13.16 17.40 9.81
N GLN A 195 13.52 18.58 9.29
CA GLN A 195 12.63 19.75 9.30
C GLN A 195 11.40 19.56 8.39
N SER A 196 11.55 18.85 7.27
CA SER A 196 10.46 18.58 6.33
C SER A 196 9.32 17.79 6.96
N VAL A 197 9.64 16.75 7.75
CA VAL A 197 8.63 15.95 8.46
C VAL A 197 8.02 16.73 9.62
N ILE A 198 8.82 17.52 10.34
CA ILE A 198 8.32 18.43 11.38
C ILE A 198 7.31 19.41 10.78
N ASP A 199 7.61 20.01 9.63
CA ASP A 199 6.74 20.96 8.95
C ASP A 199 5.46 20.29 8.44
N LEU A 200 5.58 19.10 7.83
CA LEU A 200 4.44 18.30 7.39
C LEU A 200 3.50 17.97 8.57
N ALA A 201 4.06 17.65 9.74
CA ALA A 201 3.32 17.23 10.92
C ALA A 201 2.66 18.38 11.71
N LYS A 202 2.93 19.65 11.38
CA LYS A 202 2.37 20.79 12.10
C LYS A 202 0.84 20.77 12.10
N GLY A 203 0.26 20.75 13.29
CA GLY A 203 -1.17 20.77 13.50
C GLY A 203 -1.90 19.48 13.10
N ALA A 204 -1.18 18.38 12.89
CA ALA A 204 -1.80 17.08 12.68
C ALA A 204 -2.48 16.56 13.97
N ASP A 205 -3.61 15.89 13.84
CA ASP A 205 -4.33 15.31 14.98
C ASP A 205 -3.67 14.02 15.49
N ALA A 206 -3.01 13.29 14.59
CA ALA A 206 -2.24 12.08 14.91
C ALA A 206 -0.92 12.03 14.13
N LEU A 207 0.13 11.54 14.79
CA LEU A 207 1.44 11.29 14.20
C LEU A 207 1.83 9.82 14.47
N VAL A 208 1.98 9.04 13.40
CA VAL A 208 2.56 7.70 13.40
C VAL A 208 4.02 7.85 13.02
N CYS A 209 4.88 7.85 14.04
CA CYS A 209 6.31 8.07 13.91
C CYS A 209 7.08 6.78 14.19
N MET A 210 8.13 6.52 13.41
CA MET A 210 9.12 5.52 13.80
C MET A 210 9.75 5.92 15.14
N CYS A 211 10.00 4.94 16.00
CA CYS A 211 10.60 5.16 17.30
C CYS A 211 11.62 4.05 17.53
N TRP A 212 12.89 4.43 17.51
CA TRP A 212 14.04 3.57 17.71
C TRP A 212 14.85 4.13 18.87
N ASP A 213 15.21 3.28 19.84
CA ASP A 213 16.05 3.67 20.97
C ASP A 213 17.53 3.60 20.58
N ASP A 214 18.32 4.59 21.01
CA ASP A 214 19.79 4.59 20.92
C ASP A 214 20.43 3.48 21.78
#